data_AF-A0A4V2SXC8-F1
#
_entry.id   AF-A0A4V2SXC8-F1
#
_cell.length_a   1.000
_cell.length_b   1.000
_cell.length_c   1.000
_cell.angle_alpha   90.00
_cell.angle_beta   90.00
_cell.angle_gamma   90.00
#
_symmetry.space_group_name_H-M   'P 1'
#
loop_
_entity.id
_entity.type
_entity.pdbx_description
1 polymer ?
#
loop_
_entity_poly.entity_id
_entity_poly.type
_entity_poly.pdbx_seq_one_letter_code
_entity_poly.pdbx_strand_id
1 'polypeptide(L)' 'MVETWGNDVPAGEKTDYARAAHAIGDEVVVYSWVEWPDKATRDAGMPKVMADAGMQTPPANLPFDGKRMIYGGFTTILDA' A
#
# COMPACT_ATOMS: atom_id res chain seq x y z
N MET A 1 -5.21 8.26 -6.24
CA MET A 1 -4.90 7.11 -5.36
C MET A 1 -5.97 6.07 -5.58
N VAL A 2 -5.62 4.81 -5.41
CA VAL A 2 -6.56 3.69 -5.48
C VAL A 2 -6.32 2.81 -4.27
N GLU A 3 -7.40 2.48 -3.57
CA GLU A 3 -7.42 1.58 -2.41
C GLU A 3 -8.42 0.47 -2.74
N THR A 4 -8.02 -0.79 -2.57
CA THR A 4 -8.88 -1.94 -2.91
C THR A 4 -8.95 -2.91 -1.74
N TRP A 5 -10.14 -3.45 -1.50
CA TRP A 5 -10.38 -4.46 -0.47
C TRP A 5 -10.30 -5.86 -1.10
N GLY A 6 -9.59 -6.79 -0.45
CA GLY A 6 -9.51 -8.17 -0.91
C GLY A 6 -10.91 -8.80 -1.05
N ASN A 7 -11.27 -9.17 -2.28
CA ASN A 7 -12.56 -9.78 -2.60
C ASN A 7 -12.41 -11.27 -2.94
N ASP A 8 -11.55 -11.58 -3.91
CA ASP A 8 -11.20 -12.95 -4.31
C ASP A 8 -9.67 -13.09 -4.34
N VAL A 9 -9.09 -13.30 -3.16
CA VAL A 9 -7.63 -13.37 -2.94
C VAL A 9 -7.27 -14.80 -2.54
N PRO A 10 -6.93 -15.68 -3.49
CA PRO A 10 -6.73 -17.10 -3.22
C PRO A 10 -5.46 -17.35 -2.40
N ALA A 11 -5.53 -18.37 -1.54
CA ALA A 11 -4.36 -18.89 -0.85
C ALA A 11 -3.48 -19.71 -1.80
N GLY A 12 -2.16 -19.58 -1.66
CA GLY A 12 -1.18 -20.30 -2.45
C GLY A 12 -0.39 -21.29 -1.59
N GLU A 13 0.34 -22.19 -2.25
CA GLU A 13 1.21 -23.17 -1.57
C GLU A 13 2.58 -22.59 -1.21
N LYS A 14 3.15 -21.78 -2.12
CA LYS A 14 4.49 -21.19 -1.97
C LYS A 14 4.44 -19.72 -1.60
N THR A 15 3.53 -18.97 -2.23
CA THR A 15 3.38 -17.52 -2.10
C THR A 15 1.92 -17.15 -2.26
N ASP A 16 1.47 -16.17 -1.50
CA ASP A 16 0.18 -15.49 -1.66
C ASP A 16 0.23 -14.12 -0.95
N TYR A 17 -0.79 -13.31 -1.16
CA TYR A 17 -0.85 -11.96 -0.59
C TYR A 17 -0.92 -11.96 0.94
N ALA A 18 -1.62 -12.92 1.54
CA ALA A 18 -1.71 -13.04 2.99
C ALA A 18 -0.33 -13.34 3.61
N ARG A 19 0.45 -14.24 3.01
CA ARG A 19 1.85 -14.50 3.40
C ARG A 19 2.75 -13.30 3.18
N ALA A 20 2.59 -12.58 2.07
CA ALA A 20 3.37 -11.38 1.80
C ALA A 20 3.17 -10.32 2.90
N ALA A 21 1.93 -10.07 3.29
CA ALA A 21 1.59 -9.13 4.35
C ALA A 21 1.68 -9.71 5.78
N HIS A 22 2.11 -10.96 5.95
CA HIS A 22 2.05 -11.68 7.23
C HIS A 22 0.70 -11.51 7.95
N ALA A 23 -0.41 -11.63 7.21
CA ALA A 23 -1.77 -11.47 7.72
C ALA A 23 -2.07 -12.54 8.80
N ILE A 24 -2.80 -12.14 9.83
CA ILE A 24 -3.20 -12.98 10.96
C ILE A 24 -4.71 -12.90 11.19
N GLY A 25 -5.30 -13.95 11.74
CA GLY A 25 -6.70 -13.95 12.14
C GLY A 25 -7.65 -13.68 10.96
N ASP A 26 -8.49 -12.66 11.12
CA ASP A 26 -9.52 -12.20 10.19
C ASP A 26 -9.10 -10.97 9.36
N GLU A 27 -7.79 -10.66 9.32
CA GLU A 27 -7.28 -9.56 8.52
C GLU A 27 -7.48 -9.80 7.01
N VAL A 28 -7.88 -8.73 6.32
CA VAL A 28 -8.04 -8.73 4.87
C VAL A 28 -6.92 -7.91 4.23
N VAL A 29 -6.34 -8.45 3.16
CA VAL A 29 -5.34 -7.73 2.37
C VAL A 29 -5.99 -6.54 1.67
N VAL A 30 -5.38 -5.37 1.83
CA VAL A 30 -5.65 -4.18 1.04
C VAL A 30 -4.54 -4.02 0.00
N TYR A 31 -4.91 -3.83 -1.26
CA TYR A 31 -3.96 -3.50 -2.33
C TYR A 31 -4.20 -2.08 -2.79
N SER A 32 -3.15 -1.25 -2.75
CA SER A 32 -3.28 0.17 -3.02
C SER A 32 -2.07 0.75 -3.73
N TRP A 33 -2.32 1.82 -4.48
CA TRP A 33 -1.28 2.56 -5.18
C TRP A 33 -1.63 4.03 -5.38
N VAL A 34 -0.58 4.82 -5.59
CA VAL A 34 -0.68 6.23 -5.97
C VAL A 34 0.02 6.38 -7.31
N GLU A 35 -0.73 6.83 -8.30
CA GLU A 35 -0.17 7.17 -9.61
C GLU A 35 0.46 8.56 -9.56
N TRP A 36 1.66 8.65 -10.12
CA TRP A 36 2.40 9.89 -10.28
C TRP A 36 2.78 10.02 -11.76
N PRO A 37 2.84 11.25 -12.31
CA PRO A 37 3.23 11.46 -13.70
C PRO A 37 4.62 10.90 -14.02
N ASP A 38 5.54 11.02 -13.06
CA ASP A 38 6.91 10.54 -13.17
C ASP A 38 7.56 10.40 -11.78
N LYS A 39 8.74 9.77 -11.74
CA LYS A 39 9.51 9.56 -10.51
C LYS A 39 9.96 10.86 -9.84
N ALA A 40 10.34 11.88 -10.62
CA ALA A 40 10.81 13.15 -10.06
C ALA A 40 9.68 13.88 -9.32
N THR A 41 8.48 13.87 -9.90
CA THR A 41 7.26 14.41 -9.30
C THR A 41 6.90 13.63 -8.03
N ARG A 42 6.96 12.29 -8.05
CA ARG A 42 6.76 11.45 -6.86
C ARG A 42 7.76 11.79 -5.75
N ASP A 43 9.03 11.91 -6.09
CA ASP A 43 10.09 12.15 -5.11
C ASP A 43 10.02 13.56 -4.50
N ALA A 44 9.56 14.55 -5.27
CA ALA A 44 9.30 15.90 -4.76
C ALA A 44 7.98 16.00 -3.96
N GLY A 45 6.99 15.18 -4.29
CA GLY A 45 5.66 15.19 -3.69
C GLY A 45 5.56 14.38 -2.40
N MET A 46 6.11 13.17 -2.35
CA MET A 46 5.99 12.25 -1.22
C MET A 46 6.46 12.85 0.11
N PRO A 47 7.59 13.58 0.20
CA PRO A 47 8.00 14.22 1.45
C PRO A 47 7.00 15.27 1.95
N LYS A 48 6.34 15.98 1.03
CA LYS A 48 5.31 16.97 1.37
C LYS A 48 4.07 16.29 1.92
N VAL A 49 3.63 15.18 1.32
CA VAL A 49 2.51 14.37 1.81
C VAL A 49 2.80 13.84 3.21
N MET A 50 4.02 13.36 3.47
CA MET A 50 4.42 12.85 4.79
C MET A 50 4.52 13.96 5.87
N ALA A 51 4.84 15.19 5.46
CA ALA A 51 4.91 16.34 6.34
C ALA A 51 3.56 17.05 6.55
N ASP A 52 2.55 16.74 5.75
CA ASP A 52 1.23 17.35 5.83
C ASP A 52 0.49 16.87 7.08
N ALA A 53 0.21 17.79 8.01
CA ALA A 53 -0.50 17.51 9.25
C ALA A 53 -1.91 16.93 9.02
N GLY A 54 -2.57 17.26 7.90
CA GLY A 54 -3.86 16.71 7.52
C GLY A 54 -3.79 15.25 7.04
N MET A 55 -2.59 14.77 6.69
CA MET A 55 -2.34 13.38 6.28
C MET A 55 -1.74 12.53 7.41
N GLN A 56 -1.42 13.13 8.56
CA GLN A 56 -0.86 12.41 9.70
C GLN A 56 -1.96 11.66 10.46
N THR A 57 -1.94 10.33 10.35
CA THR A 57 -2.72 9.46 11.23
C THR A 57 -1.82 9.01 12.38
N PRO A 58 -2.16 9.30 13.65
CA PRO A 58 -1.39 8.80 14.78
C PRO A 58 -1.25 7.27 14.71
N PRO A 59 -0.10 6.68 15.08
CA PRO A 59 0.09 5.23 15.01
C PRO A 59 -0.98 4.43 15.77
N ALA A 60 -1.50 4.96 16.88
CA ALA A 60 -2.57 4.35 17.67
C ALA A 60 -3.93 4.31 16.95
N ASN A 61 -4.11 5.12 15.89
CA ASN A 61 -5.33 5.23 15.12
C ASN A 61 -5.21 4.54 13.75
N LEU A 62 -4.07 3.91 13.44
CA LEU A 62 -3.93 3.12 12.23
C LEU A 62 -4.82 1.86 12.37
N PRO A 63 -5.72 1.60 11.41
CA PRO A 63 -6.58 0.42 11.45
C PRO A 63 -5.86 -0.87 11.02
N PHE A 64 -4.53 -0.84 10.86
CA PHE A 64 -3.68 -1.95 10.47
C PHE A 64 -2.29 -1.83 11.09
N ASP A 65 -1.52 -2.93 11.10
CA ASP A 65 -0.13 -2.93 11.57
C ASP A 65 0.83 -2.43 10.49
N GLY A 66 1.26 -1.17 10.61
CA GLY A 66 2.18 -0.55 9.66
C GLY A 66 3.54 -1.25 9.53
N LYS A 67 3.95 -2.12 10.47
CA LYS A 67 5.21 -2.87 10.36
C LYS A 67 5.16 -3.97 9.30
N ARG A 68 3.96 -4.42 8.95
CA ARG A 68 3.71 -5.46 7.94
C ARG A 68 3.36 -4.88 6.57
N MET A 69 3.27 -3.56 6.46
CA MET A 69 3.03 -2.88 5.19
C MET A 69 4.23 -3.05 4.25
N ILE A 70 3.96 -3.55 3.05
CA ILE A 70 4.94 -3.63 1.98
C ILE A 70 4.72 -2.43 1.05
N TYR A 71 5.79 -1.72 0.70
CA TYR A 71 5.72 -0.59 -0.23
C TYR A 71 6.88 -0.60 -1.22
N GLY A 72 6.65 -0.06 -2.41
CA GLY A 72 7.63 0.04 -3.48
C GLY A 72 7.21 1.04 -4.54
N GLY A 73 8.17 1.50 -5.35
CA GLY A 73 7.92 2.31 -6.54
C GLY A 73 8.14 1.49 -7.80
N PHE A 74 7.21 1.58 -8.75
CA PHE A 74 7.24 0.82 -10.00
C PHE A 74 7.13 1.78 -11.19
N THR A 75 7.82 1.46 -12.29
CA THR A 75 7.65 2.19 -13.56
C THR A 75 6.61 1.47 -14.40
N THR A 76 5.62 2.21 -14.89
CA THR A 76 4.58 1.68 -15.78
C THR A 76 5.20 1.25 -17.10
N ILE A 77 5.04 -0.03 -17.46
CA ILE A 77 5.51 -0.60 -18.73
C ILE A 77 4.38 -0.74 -19.76
N LEU A 78 3.12 -0.71 -19.30
CA LEU A 78 1.91 -0.78 -20.10
C LEU A 78 0.80 -0.02 -19.36
N ASP A 79 0.12 0.86 -20.08
CA ASP A 79 -1.07 1.59 -19.65
C ASP A 79 -1.99 1.68 -20.88
N ALA A 80 -3.17 1.05 -20.82
CA ALA A 80 -4.02 0.80 -21.98
C ALA A 80 -5.50 0.93 -21.65
#